data_AF-S4R627-F1
#
_entry.id   AF-S4R627-F1
#
_cell.length_a   1.000
_cell.length_b   1.000
_cell.length_c   1.000
_cell.angle_alpha   90.00
_cell.angle_beta   90.00
_cell.angle_gamma   90.00
#
_symmetry.space_group_name_H-M   'P 1'
#
loop_
_entity.id
_entity.type
_entity.pdbx_description
1 polymer ?
#
loop_
_entity_poly.entity_id
_entity_poly.type
_entity_poly.pdbx_seq_one_letter_code
_entity_poly.pdbx_strand_id
1 'polypeptide(L)'
;MSFGFPGSDGGYTSYRQATNGDLDFSGLAQIISTNIQKISQNTAQIQKLVSQLGTAQDTTQLLERLQQLQQSTNQLAKETNKYLKDLGSLPTPSSQSEQRHRKIQRDRLMNEFSTALNNFQTTQRRAAERERESVARARANSRQSQGEMVNGSEEDESIETGFEDRTLQSQAQDEGITEEDLEEIKEREVAIQMLEADIMDINQIFKDLGTMIHEQGDMIDSIEANVETAEVHVEQANQQLRRAAQYQTASRKKICIIIVVLAVVVAIVGIIIWQTTK
;
A
#
# COMPACT_ATOMS: atom_id res chain seq x y z
N MET A 1 2.14 -32.63 -63.37
CA MET A 1 2.54 -31.26 -62.99
C MET A 1 1.44 -30.66 -62.13
N SER A 2 1.66 -30.53 -60.83
CA SER A 2 1.03 -29.52 -59.98
C SER A 2 1.83 -29.46 -58.68
N PHE A 3 2.44 -28.31 -58.41
CA PHE A 3 3.30 -28.04 -57.27
C PHE A 3 2.44 -27.66 -56.05
N GLY A 4 2.65 -28.32 -54.91
CA GLY A 4 2.08 -27.94 -53.62
C GLY A 4 3.20 -27.42 -52.70
N PHE A 5 3.11 -26.16 -52.28
CA PHE A 5 4.00 -25.53 -51.32
C PHE A 5 3.77 -26.06 -49.88
N PRO A 6 4.80 -26.15 -49.03
CA PRO A 6 4.62 -26.48 -47.62
C PRO A 6 4.23 -25.22 -46.83
N GLY A 7 3.09 -25.28 -46.14
CA GLY A 7 2.69 -24.29 -45.14
C GLY A 7 3.51 -24.45 -43.87
N SER A 8 4.11 -23.36 -43.42
CA SER A 8 4.77 -23.22 -42.12
C SER A 8 3.71 -23.01 -41.03
N ASP A 9 3.48 -24.03 -40.20
CA ASP A 9 2.66 -23.89 -38.99
C ASP A 9 3.39 -23.03 -37.96
N GLY A 10 2.80 -21.86 -37.70
CA GLY A 10 3.21 -20.95 -36.64
C GLY A 10 2.91 -21.56 -35.27
N GLY A 11 3.97 -21.88 -34.52
CA GLY A 11 3.86 -22.20 -33.11
C GLY A 11 3.41 -20.97 -32.32
N TYR A 12 2.12 -20.89 -32.01
CA TYR A 12 1.63 -19.99 -30.98
C TYR A 12 2.04 -20.56 -29.62
N THR A 13 3.09 -20.00 -29.04
CA THR A 13 3.44 -20.21 -27.62
C THR A 13 2.35 -19.58 -26.78
N SER A 14 1.36 -20.38 -26.38
CA SER A 14 0.37 -19.99 -25.38
C SER A 14 1.07 -19.72 -24.05
N TYR A 15 1.09 -18.46 -23.62
CA TYR A 15 1.49 -18.07 -22.27
C TYR A 15 0.52 -18.70 -21.27
N ARG A 16 0.92 -19.83 -20.69
CA ARG A 16 0.21 -20.48 -19.60
C ARG A 16 0.36 -19.58 -18.37
N GLN A 17 -0.73 -18.93 -17.97
CA GLN A 17 -0.81 -18.19 -16.72
C GLN A 17 -0.62 -19.20 -15.58
N ALA A 18 0.56 -19.20 -14.97
CA ALA A 18 0.89 -20.10 -13.87
C ALA A 18 -0.05 -19.82 -12.70
N THR A 19 -0.84 -20.82 -12.33
CA THR A 19 -1.61 -20.82 -11.09
C THR A 19 -0.65 -20.98 -9.92
N ASN A 20 -0.90 -20.29 -8.80
CA ASN A 20 -0.05 -20.24 -7.59
C ASN A 20 0.43 -21.61 -7.04
N GLY A 21 -0.17 -22.73 -7.44
CA GLY A 21 0.25 -24.08 -7.04
C GLY A 21 1.48 -24.65 -7.78
N ASP A 22 1.97 -24.00 -8.84
CA ASP A 22 3.12 -24.47 -9.65
C ASP A 22 4.44 -23.75 -9.32
N LEU A 23 4.45 -22.85 -8.34
CA LEU A 23 5.65 -22.06 -8.00
C LEU A 23 6.63 -22.87 -7.13
N ASP A 24 7.90 -22.81 -7.49
CA ASP A 24 8.97 -23.40 -6.71
C ASP A 24 9.30 -22.56 -5.45
N PHE A 25 10.19 -23.09 -4.61
CA PHE A 25 10.58 -22.45 -3.36
C PHE A 25 11.10 -21.01 -3.56
N SER A 26 11.89 -20.80 -4.62
CA SER A 26 12.44 -19.49 -4.95
C SER A 26 11.35 -18.49 -5.35
N GLY A 27 10.42 -18.91 -6.20
CA GLY A 27 9.26 -18.11 -6.61
C GLY A 27 8.39 -17.69 -5.44
N LEU A 28 8.04 -18.63 -4.56
CA LEU A 28 7.27 -18.33 -3.35
C LEU A 28 8.03 -17.38 -2.41
N ALA A 29 9.32 -17.64 -2.15
CA ALA A 29 10.15 -16.79 -1.30
C ALA A 29 10.23 -15.34 -1.83
N GLN A 30 10.34 -15.17 -3.16
CA GLN A 30 10.38 -13.86 -3.79
C GLN A 30 9.05 -13.11 -3.68
N ILE A 31 7.92 -13.80 -3.86
CA ILE A 31 6.59 -13.22 -3.69
C ILE A 31 6.37 -12.78 -2.25
N ILE A 32 6.72 -13.64 -1.29
CA ILE A 32 6.62 -13.32 0.16
C ILE A 32 7.45 -12.08 0.47
N SER A 33 8.71 -12.02 0.04
CA SER A 33 9.58 -10.85 0.27
C SER A 33 9.00 -9.57 -0.34
N THR A 34 8.47 -9.66 -1.58
CA THR A 34 7.82 -8.53 -2.25
C THR A 34 6.59 -8.05 -1.50
N ASN A 35 5.77 -8.97 -0.99
CA ASN A 35 4.59 -8.61 -0.21
C ASN A 35 4.97 -7.96 1.12
N ILE A 36 5.97 -8.47 1.84
CA ILE A 36 6.48 -7.87 3.09
C ILE A 36 6.95 -6.43 2.86
N GLN A 37 7.66 -6.17 1.75
CA GLN A 37 8.10 -4.82 1.38
C GLN A 37 6.92 -3.89 1.13
N LYS A 38 5.90 -4.35 0.38
CA LYS A 38 4.68 -3.58 0.12
C LYS A 38 3.89 -3.31 1.40
N ILE A 39 3.74 -4.29 2.28
CA ILE A 39 3.10 -4.10 3.60
C ILE A 39 3.82 -3.01 4.39
N SER A 40 5.15 -3.04 4.42
CA SER A 40 5.95 -2.04 5.13
C SER A 40 5.80 -0.64 4.52
N GLN A 41 5.79 -0.53 3.18
CA GLN A 41 5.59 0.73 2.47
C GLN A 41 4.18 1.30 2.70
N ASN A 42 3.16 0.47 2.59
CA ASN A 42 1.77 0.87 2.84
C ASN A 42 1.60 1.30 4.29
N THR A 43 2.16 0.57 5.25
CA THR A 43 2.12 0.92 6.68
C THR A 43 2.70 2.32 6.91
N ALA A 44 3.86 2.64 6.32
CA ALA A 44 4.44 3.97 6.42
C ALA A 44 3.57 5.07 5.77
N GLN A 45 2.87 4.76 4.68
CA GLN A 45 1.92 5.70 4.06
C GLN A 45 0.68 5.90 4.94
N ILE A 46 0.08 4.83 5.45
CA ILE A 46 -1.05 4.86 6.38
C ILE A 46 -0.69 5.71 7.59
N GLN A 47 0.50 5.51 8.18
CA GLN A 47 0.94 6.32 9.33
C GLN A 47 0.98 7.82 9.01
N LYS A 48 1.42 8.21 7.81
CA LYS A 48 1.42 9.61 7.37
C LYS A 48 0.00 10.17 7.22
N LEU A 49 -0.90 9.40 6.60
CA LEU A 49 -2.30 9.81 6.42
C LEU A 49 -3.02 9.92 7.77
N VAL A 50 -2.81 8.96 8.68
CA VAL A 50 -3.38 8.96 10.03
C VAL A 50 -2.92 10.17 10.85
N SER A 51 -1.68 10.63 10.67
CA SER A 51 -1.19 11.85 11.31
C SER A 51 -1.88 13.13 10.80
N GLN A 52 -2.48 13.09 9.60
CA GLN A 52 -3.22 14.20 8.99
C GLN A 52 -4.72 14.18 9.34
N LEU A 53 -5.26 13.05 9.81
CA LEU A 53 -6.64 12.95 10.29
C LEU A 53 -6.90 13.92 11.45
N GLY A 54 -8.03 14.63 11.37
CA GLY A 54 -8.42 15.64 12.37
C GLY A 54 -7.69 16.98 12.25
N THR A 55 -6.98 17.22 11.15
CA THR A 55 -6.42 18.53 10.80
C THR A 55 -7.26 19.19 9.71
N ALA A 56 -6.96 20.44 9.32
CA ALA A 56 -7.58 21.12 8.19
C ALA A 56 -7.36 20.43 6.82
N GLN A 57 -6.59 19.34 6.78
CA GLN A 57 -6.34 18.50 5.59
C GLN A 57 -7.19 17.22 5.58
N ASP A 58 -8.05 17.01 6.57
CA ASP A 58 -8.98 15.88 6.60
C ASP A 58 -10.00 16.04 5.47
N THR A 59 -9.87 15.23 4.42
CA THR A 59 -10.66 15.29 3.20
C THR A 59 -11.15 13.89 2.84
N THR A 60 -12.29 13.80 2.15
CA THR A 60 -12.85 12.52 1.68
C THR A 60 -11.84 11.70 0.87
N GLN A 61 -11.02 12.37 0.03
CA GLN A 61 -9.95 11.71 -0.74
C GLN A 61 -8.86 11.07 0.13
N LEU A 62 -8.53 11.70 1.26
CA LEU A 62 -7.56 11.16 2.22
C LEU A 62 -8.11 9.90 2.88
N LEU A 63 -9.39 9.92 3.27
CA LEU A 63 -10.10 8.79 3.87
C LEU A 63 -10.20 7.61 2.90
N GLU A 64 -10.61 7.85 1.65
CA GLU A 64 -10.65 6.81 0.60
C GLU A 64 -9.28 6.17 0.40
N ARG A 65 -8.21 6.98 0.31
CA ARG A 65 -6.85 6.47 0.16
C ARG A 65 -6.39 5.68 1.37
N LEU A 66 -6.74 6.11 2.58
CA LEU A 66 -6.46 5.40 3.81
C LEU A 66 -7.12 4.01 3.81
N GLN A 67 -8.41 3.94 3.49
CA GLN A 67 -9.17 2.69 3.40
C GLN A 67 -8.59 1.75 2.34
N GLN A 68 -8.27 2.25 1.14
CA GLN A 68 -7.65 1.45 0.08
C GLN A 68 -6.29 0.86 0.51
N LEU A 69 -5.46 1.66 1.20
CA LEU A 69 -4.18 1.18 1.73
C LEU A 69 -4.39 0.14 2.83
N GLN A 70 -5.36 0.33 3.73
CA GLN A 70 -5.68 -0.65 4.78
C GLN A 70 -6.13 -1.98 4.19
N GLN A 71 -7.12 -1.97 3.29
CA GLN A 71 -7.65 -3.17 2.64
C GLN A 71 -6.58 -3.91 1.82
N SER A 72 -5.84 -3.18 0.98
CA SER A 72 -4.76 -3.80 0.17
C SER A 72 -3.66 -4.39 1.05
N THR A 73 -3.34 -3.77 2.18
CA THR A 73 -2.34 -4.30 3.12
C THR A 73 -2.84 -5.52 3.86
N ASN A 74 -4.12 -5.56 4.24
CA ASN A 74 -4.75 -6.75 4.83
C ASN A 74 -4.74 -7.92 3.84
N GLN A 75 -5.08 -7.67 2.57
CA GLN A 75 -5.03 -8.68 1.51
C GLN A 75 -3.60 -9.21 1.31
N LEU A 76 -2.60 -8.32 1.25
CA LEU A 76 -1.19 -8.73 1.19
C LEU A 76 -0.79 -9.59 2.39
N ALA A 77 -1.26 -9.25 3.60
CA ALA A 77 -0.97 -10.04 4.79
C ALA A 77 -1.57 -11.46 4.71
N LYS A 78 -2.84 -11.57 4.28
CA LYS A 78 -3.51 -12.86 4.06
C LYS A 78 -2.80 -13.72 3.01
N GLU A 79 -2.45 -13.13 1.88
CA GLU A 79 -1.70 -13.81 0.82
C GLU A 79 -0.31 -14.24 1.28
N THR A 80 0.40 -13.39 2.00
CA THR A 80 1.73 -13.70 2.54
C THR A 80 1.67 -14.86 3.53
N ASN A 81 0.67 -14.87 4.41
CA ASN A 81 0.42 -15.99 5.32
C ASN A 81 0.16 -17.29 4.55
N LYS A 82 -0.65 -17.24 3.49
CA LYS A 82 -0.89 -18.40 2.63
C LYS A 82 0.41 -18.89 1.98
N TYR A 83 1.18 -18.00 1.35
CA TYR A 83 2.42 -18.39 0.70
C TYR A 83 3.47 -18.92 1.68
N LEU A 84 3.52 -18.43 2.92
CA LEU A 84 4.38 -18.98 3.97
C LEU A 84 3.99 -20.42 4.34
N LYS A 85 2.70 -20.73 4.40
CA LYS A 85 2.21 -22.10 4.59
C LYS A 85 2.57 -22.98 3.40
N ASP A 86 2.34 -22.48 2.18
CA ASP A 86 2.68 -23.19 0.94
C ASP A 86 4.20 -23.49 0.90
N LEU A 87 5.04 -22.51 1.24
CA LEU A 87 6.50 -22.62 1.33
C LEU A 87 6.94 -23.67 2.37
N GLY A 88 6.19 -23.81 3.47
CA GLY A 88 6.41 -24.84 4.49
C GLY A 88 5.98 -26.24 4.06
N SER A 89 4.97 -26.34 3.18
CA SER A 89 4.43 -27.61 2.67
C SER A 89 5.21 -28.22 1.50
N LEU A 90 6.15 -27.48 0.91
CA LEU A 90 6.94 -27.96 -0.21
C LEU A 90 7.76 -29.21 0.15
N PRO A 91 7.93 -30.16 -0.79
CA PRO A 91 8.72 -31.37 -0.57
C PRO A 91 10.12 -31.04 -0.05
N THR A 92 10.57 -31.78 0.96
CA THR A 92 11.92 -31.62 1.52
C THR A 92 12.95 -32.04 0.45
N PRO A 93 13.92 -31.17 0.11
CA PRO A 93 14.94 -31.52 -0.87
C PRO A 93 15.82 -32.66 -0.37
N SER A 94 16.36 -33.49 -1.27
CA SER A 94 17.22 -34.62 -0.92
C SER A 94 18.59 -34.19 -0.37
N SER A 95 19.07 -33.00 -0.76
CA SER A 95 20.34 -32.44 -0.30
C SER A 95 20.20 -31.76 1.07
N GLN A 96 21.00 -32.20 2.04
CA GLN A 96 21.04 -31.60 3.38
C GLN A 96 21.45 -30.11 3.36
N SER A 97 22.33 -29.71 2.43
CA SER A 97 22.72 -28.30 2.29
C SER A 97 21.56 -27.43 1.79
N GLU A 98 20.75 -27.96 0.87
CA GLU A 98 19.57 -27.27 0.35
C GLU A 98 18.47 -27.21 1.42
N GLN A 99 18.26 -28.27 2.19
CA GLN A 99 17.34 -28.26 3.34
C GLN A 99 17.70 -27.14 4.33
N ARG A 100 18.98 -27.03 4.68
CA ARG A 100 19.47 -25.97 5.59
C ARG A 100 19.25 -24.58 4.99
N HIS A 101 19.56 -24.39 3.71
CA HIS A 101 19.35 -23.10 3.03
C HIS A 101 17.87 -22.70 3.02
N ARG A 102 16.97 -23.64 2.67
CA ARG A 102 15.53 -23.40 2.67
C ARG A 102 15.00 -23.07 4.07
N LYS A 103 15.50 -23.77 5.11
CA LYS A 103 15.14 -23.47 6.50
C LYS A 103 15.51 -22.04 6.88
N ILE A 104 16.78 -21.65 6.67
CA ILE A 104 17.27 -20.30 7.01
C ILE A 104 16.45 -19.22 6.28
N GLN A 105 16.15 -19.42 5.00
CA GLN A 105 15.36 -18.44 4.23
C GLN A 105 13.91 -18.35 4.74
N ARG A 106 13.29 -19.48 5.08
CA ARG A 106 11.93 -19.50 5.65
C ARG A 106 11.89 -18.76 6.99
N ASP A 107 12.83 -19.07 7.90
CA ASP A 107 12.92 -18.45 9.23
C ASP A 107 13.07 -16.93 9.12
N ARG A 108 13.96 -16.49 8.21
CA ARG A 108 14.13 -15.06 7.91
C ARG A 108 12.84 -14.41 7.43
N LEU A 109 12.16 -15.00 6.44
CA LEU A 109 10.91 -14.45 5.89
C LEU A 109 9.79 -14.39 6.94
N MET A 110 9.69 -15.40 7.82
CA MET A 110 8.74 -15.40 8.93
C MET A 110 9.01 -14.26 9.92
N ASN A 111 10.28 -14.02 10.27
CA ASN A 111 10.66 -12.92 11.16
C ASN A 111 10.42 -11.54 10.54
N GLU A 112 10.78 -11.36 9.26
CA GLU A 112 10.53 -10.12 8.51
C GLU A 112 9.00 -9.87 8.40
N PHE A 113 8.22 -10.90 8.11
CA PHE A 113 6.76 -10.80 8.04
C PHE A 113 6.15 -10.47 9.39
N SER A 114 6.57 -11.13 10.47
CA SER A 114 6.14 -10.84 11.84
C SER A 114 6.33 -9.37 12.20
N THR A 115 7.53 -8.85 11.89
CA THR A 115 7.90 -7.45 12.16
C THR A 115 7.02 -6.48 11.37
N ALA A 116 6.86 -6.73 10.05
CA ALA A 116 6.01 -5.90 9.20
C ALA A 116 4.54 -5.91 9.65
N LEU A 117 4.03 -7.09 10.03
CA LEU A 117 2.66 -7.26 10.49
C LEU A 117 2.41 -6.57 11.83
N ASN A 118 3.38 -6.59 12.75
CA ASN A 118 3.27 -5.90 14.05
C ASN A 118 3.21 -4.39 13.88
N ASN A 119 4.05 -3.84 13.02
CA ASN A 119 4.03 -2.42 12.66
C ASN A 119 2.70 -2.02 12.01
N PHE A 120 2.19 -2.85 11.11
CA PHE A 120 0.90 -2.64 10.47
C PHE A 120 -0.24 -2.65 11.48
N GLN A 121 -0.31 -3.65 12.36
CA GLN A 121 -1.35 -3.76 13.39
C GLN A 121 -1.34 -2.55 14.33
N THR A 122 -0.16 -2.12 14.78
CA THR A 122 -0.01 -0.93 15.63
C THR A 122 -0.53 0.32 14.92
N THR A 123 -0.23 0.45 13.63
CA THR A 123 -0.69 1.58 12.81
C THR A 123 -2.21 1.53 12.59
N GLN A 124 -2.79 0.35 12.35
CA GLN A 124 -4.25 0.18 12.26
C GLN A 124 -4.96 0.57 13.55
N ARG A 125 -4.45 0.15 14.72
CA ARG A 125 -5.04 0.54 16.01
C ARG A 125 -5.03 2.06 16.20
N ARG A 126 -3.92 2.71 15.85
CA ARG A 126 -3.80 4.18 15.88
C ARG A 126 -4.77 4.85 14.92
N ALA A 127 -4.97 4.29 13.72
CA ALA A 127 -5.96 4.79 12.77
C ALA A 127 -7.38 4.73 13.36
N ALA A 128 -7.75 3.59 13.95
CA ALA A 128 -9.05 3.38 14.57
C ALA A 128 -9.30 4.36 15.74
N GLU A 129 -8.29 4.59 16.57
CA GLU A 129 -8.35 5.54 17.67
C GLU A 129 -8.56 6.98 17.16
N ARG A 130 -7.77 7.40 16.16
CA ARG A 130 -7.91 8.74 15.55
C ARG A 130 -9.26 8.96 14.88
N GLU A 131 -9.78 7.95 14.21
CA GLU A 131 -11.09 8.02 13.55
C GLU A 131 -12.22 8.10 14.58
N ARG A 132 -12.16 7.31 15.66
CA ARG A 132 -13.10 7.42 16.80
C ARG A 132 -13.05 8.79 17.46
N GLU A 133 -11.87 9.34 17.69
CA GLU A 133 -11.71 10.70 18.23
C GLU A 133 -12.32 11.75 17.30
N SER A 134 -12.14 11.60 15.98
CA SER A 134 -12.72 12.52 14.99
C SER A 134 -14.24 12.49 15.02
N VAL A 135 -14.83 11.29 15.00
CA VAL A 135 -16.29 11.10 15.09
C VAL A 135 -16.84 11.63 16.41
N ALA A 136 -16.15 11.39 17.53
CA ALA A 136 -16.55 11.91 18.83
C ALA A 136 -16.55 13.45 18.89
N ARG A 137 -15.54 14.10 18.29
CA ARG A 137 -15.48 15.56 18.18
C ARG A 137 -16.59 16.12 17.30
N ALA A 138 -16.84 15.52 16.13
CA ALA A 138 -17.93 15.92 15.25
C ALA A 138 -19.27 15.89 16.00
N ARG A 139 -19.56 14.79 16.71
CA ARG A 139 -20.76 14.65 17.54
C ARG A 139 -20.87 15.65 18.70
N ALA A 140 -19.74 15.97 19.35
CA ALA A 140 -19.74 16.92 20.47
C ALA A 140 -20.06 18.34 19.98
N ASN A 141 -19.44 18.77 18.88
CA ASN A 141 -19.74 20.05 18.24
C ASN A 141 -21.22 20.12 17.81
N SER A 142 -21.74 19.04 17.23
CA SER A 142 -23.15 18.90 16.89
C SER A 142 -24.10 19.06 18.09
N ARG A 143 -23.78 18.44 19.24
CA ARG A 143 -24.63 18.54 20.45
C ARG A 143 -24.60 19.92 21.09
N GLN A 144 -23.49 20.64 20.97
CA GLN A 144 -23.39 21.99 21.50
C GLN A 144 -24.28 22.97 20.73
N SER A 145 -24.44 22.79 19.41
CA SER A 145 -25.39 23.55 18.59
C SER A 145 -26.86 23.24 18.93
N GLN A 146 -27.17 22.02 19.40
CA GLN A 146 -28.54 21.62 19.77
C GLN A 146 -28.91 21.97 21.23
N GLY A 147 -27.93 22.19 22.11
CA GLY A 147 -28.10 22.47 23.53
C GLY A 147 -28.60 23.88 23.87
N GLU A 148 -28.56 24.83 22.93
CA GLU A 148 -29.09 26.19 23.11
C GLU A 148 -30.56 26.36 22.66
N MET A 149 -31.23 25.28 22.23
CA MET A 149 -32.61 25.32 21.71
C MET A 149 -33.69 24.78 22.68
N VAL A 150 -33.33 24.32 23.89
CA VAL A 150 -34.29 23.71 24.84
C VAL A 150 -34.24 24.36 26.23
N ASN A 151 -34.24 25.69 26.30
CA ASN A 151 -34.57 26.39 27.55
C ASN A 151 -35.37 27.67 27.29
N GLY A 152 -36.58 27.53 26.74
CA GLY A 152 -37.43 28.67 26.38
C GLY A 152 -38.93 28.38 26.44
N SER A 153 -39.39 27.45 27.29
CA SER A 153 -40.82 27.22 27.45
C SER A 153 -41.18 26.72 28.85
N GLU A 154 -41.01 27.55 29.87
CA GLU A 154 -41.88 27.54 31.05
C GLU A 154 -42.23 28.99 31.39
N GLU A 155 -43.54 29.23 31.46
CA GLU A 155 -44.22 30.52 31.67
C GLU A 155 -43.96 31.08 33.07
N ASP A 156 -43.74 32.40 33.20
CA ASP A 156 -44.41 33.21 34.24
C ASP A 156 -44.40 34.72 33.89
N GLU A 157 -45.53 35.36 34.09
CA GLU A 157 -45.82 36.78 33.86
C GLU A 157 -45.15 37.67 34.94
N SER A 158 -44.51 38.78 34.55
CA SER A 158 -44.65 40.10 35.23
C SER A 158 -43.78 41.23 34.61
N ILE A 159 -44.49 42.20 34.02
CA ILE A 159 -44.37 43.68 34.13
C ILE A 159 -42.97 44.35 34.20
N GLU A 160 -42.68 45.09 33.12
CA GLU A 160 -42.15 46.48 33.05
C GLU A 160 -40.86 46.83 33.83
N THR A 161 -39.76 47.06 33.10
CA THR A 161 -39.02 48.34 33.06
C THR A 161 -37.69 48.21 32.28
N GLY A 162 -37.41 49.20 31.42
CA GLY A 162 -36.05 49.74 31.29
C GLY A 162 -35.14 49.22 30.16
N PHE A 163 -34.96 50.11 29.17
CA PHE A 163 -33.69 50.48 28.54
C PHE A 163 -32.88 49.43 27.75
N GLU A 164 -32.81 49.71 26.44
CA GLU A 164 -31.62 49.77 25.58
C GLU A 164 -30.52 48.70 25.75
N ASP A 165 -30.15 48.11 24.61
CA ASP A 165 -28.90 47.36 24.36
C ASP A 165 -28.98 45.82 24.35
N ARG A 166 -29.82 45.24 23.49
CA ARG A 166 -29.63 43.83 23.06
C ARG A 166 -29.99 43.53 21.61
N THR A 167 -30.10 44.56 20.78
CA THR A 167 -30.37 44.43 19.33
C THR A 167 -29.08 44.55 18.51
N LEU A 168 -27.95 44.07 19.03
CA LEU A 168 -26.80 43.69 18.21
C LEU A 168 -26.91 42.21 17.92
N GLN A 169 -27.93 41.92 17.12
CA GLN A 169 -28.04 40.85 16.15
C GLN A 169 -26.81 39.94 16.16
N SER A 170 -26.93 38.89 16.96
CA SER A 170 -26.14 37.66 16.87
C SER A 170 -26.19 37.16 15.43
N GLN A 171 -25.25 37.62 14.62
CA GLN A 171 -24.82 36.98 13.39
C GLN A 171 -23.94 35.76 13.77
N ALA A 172 -24.39 34.99 14.76
CA ALA A 172 -23.90 33.65 14.99
C ALA A 172 -24.68 32.79 14.01
N GLN A 173 -23.99 32.44 12.93
CA GLN A 173 -24.42 31.49 11.92
C GLN A 173 -24.97 30.25 12.64
N ASP A 174 -26.30 30.13 12.67
CA ASP A 174 -27.03 28.94 13.08
C ASP A 174 -26.81 27.87 12.01
N GLU A 175 -25.60 27.31 11.96
CA GLU A 175 -25.31 26.09 11.22
C GLU A 175 -25.76 24.93 12.12
N GLY A 176 -27.08 24.71 12.14
CA GLY A 176 -27.65 23.45 12.60
C GLY A 176 -27.00 22.29 11.83
N ILE A 177 -26.82 21.17 12.51
CA ILE A 177 -26.25 19.94 11.94
C ILE A 177 -27.00 19.61 10.65
N THR A 178 -26.30 19.57 9.54
CA THR A 178 -26.90 19.19 8.26
C THR A 178 -27.11 17.69 8.20
N GLU A 179 -28.06 17.23 7.38
CA GLU A 179 -28.23 15.79 7.14
C GLU A 179 -26.95 15.16 6.53
N GLU A 180 -26.17 15.97 5.79
CA GLU A 180 -24.85 15.65 5.24
C GLU A 180 -23.82 15.36 6.36
N ASP A 181 -23.77 16.16 7.43
CA ASP A 181 -22.87 15.91 8.58
C ASP A 181 -23.17 14.58 9.30
N LEU A 182 -24.46 14.24 9.41
CA LEU A 182 -24.89 12.97 10.02
C LEU A 182 -24.56 11.76 9.13
N GLU A 183 -24.63 11.93 7.82
CA GLU A 183 -24.25 10.92 6.84
C GLU A 183 -22.74 10.67 6.88
N GLU A 184 -21.91 11.73 6.90
CA GLU A 184 -20.45 11.62 7.02
C GLU A 184 -20.05 10.89 8.32
N ILE A 185 -20.69 11.20 9.44
CA ILE A 185 -20.45 10.51 10.71
C ILE A 185 -20.75 9.00 10.59
N LYS A 186 -21.86 8.62 9.94
CA LYS A 186 -22.21 7.20 9.75
C LYS A 186 -21.19 6.47 8.88
N GLU A 187 -20.72 7.10 7.79
CA GLU A 187 -19.71 6.51 6.92
C GLU A 187 -18.40 6.23 7.67
N ARG A 188 -17.95 7.19 8.48
CA ARG A 188 -16.77 7.01 9.34
C ARG A 188 -16.96 5.89 10.38
N GLU A 189 -18.17 5.70 10.91
CA GLU A 189 -18.44 4.57 11.82
C GLU A 189 -18.37 3.21 11.13
N VAL A 190 -18.87 3.11 9.90
CA VAL A 190 -18.72 1.89 9.09
C VAL A 190 -17.25 1.60 8.83
N ALA A 191 -16.45 2.63 8.53
CA ALA A 191 -15.01 2.49 8.33
C ALA A 191 -14.30 1.96 9.58
N ILE A 192 -14.66 2.45 10.78
CA ILE A 192 -14.14 1.96 12.06
C ILE A 192 -14.47 0.47 12.26
N GLN A 193 -15.70 0.04 11.97
CA GLN A 193 -16.10 -1.37 12.09
C GLN A 193 -15.30 -2.28 11.14
N MET A 194 -15.07 -1.83 9.90
CA MET A 194 -14.23 -2.56 8.95
C MET A 194 -12.79 -2.70 9.47
N LEU A 195 -12.25 -1.64 10.07
CA LEU A 195 -10.91 -1.64 10.63
C LEU A 195 -10.78 -2.60 11.83
N GLU A 196 -11.82 -2.72 12.66
CA GLU A 196 -11.87 -3.70 13.75
C GLU A 196 -11.86 -5.13 13.22
N ALA A 197 -12.65 -5.42 12.18
CA ALA A 197 -12.66 -6.73 11.52
C ALA A 197 -11.27 -7.05 10.92
N ASP A 198 -10.64 -6.08 10.26
CA ASP A 198 -9.29 -6.25 9.72
C ASP A 198 -8.27 -6.58 10.83
N ILE A 199 -8.36 -5.93 12.00
CA ILE A 199 -7.47 -6.23 13.14
C ILE A 199 -7.68 -7.65 13.65
N MET A 200 -8.91 -8.18 13.62
CA MET A 200 -9.19 -9.57 13.97
C MET A 200 -8.52 -10.54 13.00
N ASP A 201 -8.55 -10.25 11.70
CA ASP A 201 -7.86 -11.05 10.68
C ASP A 201 -6.34 -11.06 10.92
N ILE A 202 -5.75 -9.91 11.25
CA ILE A 202 -4.32 -9.84 11.59
C ILE A 202 -3.99 -10.68 12.83
N ASN A 203 -4.85 -10.69 13.86
CA ASN A 203 -4.66 -11.55 15.03
C ASN A 203 -4.69 -13.04 14.67
N GLN A 204 -5.54 -13.44 13.71
CA GLN A 204 -5.56 -14.83 13.24
C GLN A 204 -4.25 -15.18 12.51
N ILE A 205 -3.73 -14.28 11.69
CA ILE A 205 -2.42 -14.46 11.03
C ILE A 205 -1.30 -14.59 12.06
N PHE A 206 -1.32 -13.82 13.16
CA PHE A 206 -0.33 -13.96 14.23
C PHE A 206 -0.38 -15.33 14.92
N LYS A 207 -1.58 -15.90 15.13
CA LYS A 207 -1.71 -17.26 15.68
C LYS A 207 -1.14 -18.30 14.73
N ASP A 208 -1.44 -18.17 13.44
CA ASP A 208 -0.90 -19.05 12.40
C ASP A 208 0.64 -18.96 12.37
N LEU A 209 1.19 -17.74 12.43
CA LEU A 209 2.63 -17.51 12.46
C LEU A 209 3.28 -18.07 13.73
N GLY A 210 2.67 -17.87 14.89
CA GLY A 210 3.12 -18.45 16.15
C GLY A 210 3.17 -19.98 16.10
N THR A 211 2.18 -20.61 15.45
CA THR A 211 2.15 -22.06 15.23
C THR A 211 3.29 -22.50 14.31
N MET A 212 3.47 -21.83 13.16
CA MET A 212 4.56 -22.14 12.21
C MET A 212 5.96 -21.95 12.80
N ILE A 213 6.15 -20.98 13.70
CA ILE A 213 7.42 -20.74 14.40
C ILE A 213 7.64 -21.82 15.46
N HIS A 214 6.60 -22.16 16.23
CA HIS A 214 6.70 -23.17 17.29
C HIS A 214 6.98 -24.58 16.73
N GLU A 215 6.31 -24.97 15.63
CA GLU A 215 6.50 -26.27 14.97
C GLU A 215 7.91 -26.46 14.39
N GLN A 216 8.67 -25.38 14.17
CA GLN A 216 10.05 -25.46 13.65
C GLN A 216 11.10 -25.76 14.73
N GLY A 217 10.75 -25.71 16.02
CA GLY A 217 11.61 -26.02 17.16
C GLY A 217 12.72 -24.99 17.40
N ASP A 218 13.05 -24.74 18.66
CA ASP A 218 14.07 -23.79 19.14
C ASP A 218 15.34 -23.75 18.27
N MET A 219 15.55 -22.65 17.55
CA MET A 219 16.38 -21.56 18.07
C MET A 219 16.21 -20.29 17.23
N ILE A 220 15.72 -19.26 17.91
CA ILE A 220 16.24 -17.90 17.78
C ILE A 220 17.74 -18.00 18.10
N ASP A 221 18.58 -18.20 17.09
CA ASP A 221 20.03 -17.93 17.12
C ASP A 221 20.59 -17.89 15.69
N SER A 222 20.03 -16.99 14.88
CA SER A 222 20.58 -16.64 13.57
C SER A 222 20.73 -15.14 13.36
N ILE A 223 20.84 -14.39 14.47
CA ILE A 223 21.30 -12.98 14.46
C ILE A 223 22.83 -12.91 14.23
N GLU A 224 23.59 -13.99 14.42
CA GLU A 224 25.06 -13.97 14.27
C GLU A 224 25.56 -14.42 12.88
N ALA A 225 24.70 -14.96 12.00
CA ALA A 225 25.13 -15.47 10.67
C ALA A 225 24.73 -14.60 9.46
N ASN A 226 23.93 -13.54 9.65
CA ASN A 226 23.36 -12.77 8.52
C ASN A 226 23.79 -11.29 8.44
N VAL A 227 24.69 -10.83 9.30
CA VAL A 227 25.29 -9.49 9.12
C VAL A 227 26.25 -9.46 7.92
N GLU A 228 26.84 -10.59 7.51
CA GLU A 228 27.80 -10.64 6.40
C GLU A 228 27.14 -10.73 5.00
N THR A 229 25.86 -11.07 4.90
CA THR A 229 25.17 -11.21 3.59
C THR A 229 24.31 -10.00 3.21
N ALA A 230 24.02 -9.10 4.15
CA ALA A 230 23.22 -7.89 3.89
C ALA A 230 24.00 -6.81 3.10
N GLU A 231 25.32 -6.78 3.20
CA GLU A 231 26.16 -5.85 2.43
C GLU A 231 26.21 -6.24 0.93
N VAL A 232 26.18 -7.54 0.63
CA VAL A 232 26.33 -8.05 -0.76
C VAL A 232 25.06 -7.83 -1.60
N HIS A 233 23.86 -7.86 -1.02
CA HIS A 233 22.61 -7.72 -1.79
C HIS A 233 22.13 -6.27 -1.97
N VAL A 234 22.45 -5.36 -1.03
CA VAL A 234 22.16 -3.93 -1.22
C VAL A 234 23.15 -3.31 -2.21
N GLU A 235 24.40 -3.78 -2.25
CA GLU A 235 25.36 -3.34 -3.25
C GLU A 235 24.98 -3.83 -4.65
N GLN A 236 24.54 -5.09 -4.81
CA GLN A 236 24.08 -5.61 -6.11
C GLN A 236 22.77 -4.96 -6.58
N ALA A 237 21.79 -4.71 -5.70
CA ALA A 237 20.56 -4.00 -6.06
C ALA A 237 20.85 -2.54 -6.48
N ASN A 238 21.74 -1.85 -5.77
CA ASN A 238 22.21 -0.51 -6.18
C ASN A 238 23.03 -0.56 -7.47
N GLN A 239 23.79 -1.62 -7.72
CA GLN A 239 24.58 -1.78 -8.95
C GLN A 239 23.67 -2.03 -10.16
N GLN A 240 22.57 -2.78 -10.00
CA GLN A 240 21.57 -2.96 -11.06
C GLN A 240 20.79 -1.66 -11.33
N LEU A 241 20.42 -0.91 -10.30
CA LEU A 241 19.80 0.42 -10.44
C LEU A 241 20.75 1.45 -11.09
N ARG A 242 22.04 1.46 -10.71
CA ARG A 242 23.07 2.31 -11.34
C ARG A 242 23.32 1.92 -12.78
N ARG A 243 23.39 0.62 -13.11
CA ARG A 243 23.53 0.15 -14.50
C ARG A 243 22.32 0.56 -15.34
N ALA A 244 21.10 0.41 -14.83
CA ALA A 244 19.88 0.86 -15.52
C ALA A 244 19.91 2.38 -15.82
N ALA A 245 20.35 3.21 -14.86
CA ALA A 245 20.52 4.65 -15.05
C ALA A 245 21.65 5.01 -16.04
N GLN A 246 22.75 4.26 -16.04
CA GLN A 246 23.85 4.41 -17.00
C GLN A 246 23.45 4.01 -18.42
N TYR A 247 22.67 2.93 -18.61
CA TYR A 247 22.11 2.58 -19.91
C TYR A 247 21.16 3.66 -20.44
N GLN A 248 20.37 4.29 -19.56
CA GLN A 248 19.47 5.38 -19.96
C GLN A 248 20.21 6.68 -20.36
N THR A 249 21.37 6.97 -19.78
CA THR A 249 22.20 8.14 -20.16
C THR A 249 23.05 7.88 -21.41
N ALA A 250 23.60 6.67 -21.57
CA ALA A 250 24.35 6.28 -22.77
C ALA A 250 23.46 6.20 -24.03
N SER A 251 22.21 5.74 -23.88
CA SER A 251 21.25 5.66 -24.99
C SER A 251 20.89 7.04 -25.54
N ARG A 252 20.78 8.06 -24.66
CA ARG A 252 20.54 9.46 -25.08
C ARG A 252 21.66 10.02 -25.97
N LYS A 253 22.93 9.70 -25.65
CA LYS A 253 24.09 10.10 -26.48
C LYS A 253 24.08 9.41 -27.85
N LYS A 254 23.74 8.12 -27.89
CA LYS A 254 23.64 7.34 -29.13
C LYS A 254 22.50 7.82 -30.03
N ILE A 255 21.34 8.14 -29.45
CA ILE A 255 20.20 8.73 -30.17
C ILE A 255 20.59 10.07 -30.80
N CYS A 256 21.31 10.94 -30.08
CA CYS A 256 21.79 12.21 -30.62
C CYS A 256 22.75 12.03 -31.81
N ILE A 257 23.68 11.08 -31.73
CA ILE A 257 24.60 10.77 -32.84
C ILE A 257 23.84 10.26 -34.07
N ILE A 258 22.85 9.38 -33.90
CA ILE A 258 22.01 8.88 -35.00
C ILE A 258 21.24 10.03 -35.66
N ILE A 259 20.69 10.96 -34.89
CA ILE A 259 19.99 12.14 -35.42
C ILE A 259 20.93 13.02 -36.25
N VAL A 260 22.16 13.28 -35.78
CA VAL A 260 23.15 14.08 -36.52
C VAL A 260 23.56 13.40 -37.83
N VAL A 261 23.80 12.08 -37.80
CA VAL A 261 24.15 11.32 -39.02
C VAL A 261 23.00 11.38 -40.03
N LEU A 262 21.75 11.20 -39.60
CA LEU A 262 20.58 11.32 -40.46
C LEU A 262 20.46 12.73 -41.07
N ALA A 263 20.71 13.78 -40.30
CA ALA A 263 20.67 15.15 -40.80
C ALA A 263 21.73 15.40 -41.89
N VAL A 264 22.94 14.87 -41.72
CA VAL A 264 24.02 14.96 -42.73
C VAL A 264 23.64 14.20 -44.01
N VAL A 265 23.08 13.00 -43.89
CA VAL A 265 22.62 12.21 -45.05
C VAL A 265 21.53 12.97 -45.81
N VAL A 266 20.55 13.56 -45.12
CA VAL A 266 19.50 14.38 -45.74
C VAL A 266 20.08 15.59 -46.45
N ALA A 267 21.07 16.27 -45.86
CA ALA A 267 21.73 17.41 -46.49
C ALA A 267 22.48 17.02 -47.78
N ILE A 268 23.20 15.90 -47.77
CA ILE A 268 23.92 15.39 -48.95
C ILE A 268 22.93 15.04 -50.06
N VAL A 269 21.85 14.32 -49.74
CA VAL A 269 20.80 13.98 -50.71
C VAL A 269 20.17 15.25 -51.28
N GLY A 270 19.88 16.25 -50.44
CA GLY A 270 19.35 17.54 -50.89
C GLY A 270 20.29 18.28 -51.86
N ILE A 271 21.60 18.26 -51.59
CA ILE A 271 22.60 18.88 -52.48
C ILE A 271 22.69 18.15 -53.82
N ILE A 272 22.67 16.81 -53.81
CA ILE A 272 22.69 16.01 -55.04
C ILE A 272 21.45 16.31 -55.87
N ILE A 273 20.26 16.29 -55.27
CA ILE A 273 19.02 16.62 -55.96
C ILE A 273 19.12 18.02 -56.56
N TRP A 274 19.53 19.02 -55.78
CA TRP A 274 19.69 20.39 -56.26
C TRP A 274 20.64 20.51 -57.45
N GLN A 275 21.80 19.84 -57.41
CA GLN A 275 22.76 19.80 -58.53
C GLN A 275 22.21 19.08 -59.76
N THR A 276 21.32 18.09 -59.59
CA THR A 276 20.70 17.39 -60.72
C THR A 276 19.52 18.13 -61.33
N THR A 277 18.84 18.99 -60.56
CA THR A 277 17.70 19.80 -61.03
C THR A 277 18.08 21.17 -61.59
N LYS A 278 19.33 21.60 -61.41
CA LYS A 278 19.85 22.87 -61.90
C LYS A 278 20.72 22.66 -63.13
#